data_AF-A0A1W9WGX4-F1
#
_entry.id   AF-A0A1W9WGX4-F1
#
_cell.length_a   1.000
_cell.length_b   1.000
_cell.length_c   1.000
_cell.angle_alpha   90.00
_cell.angle_beta   90.00
_cell.angle_gamma   90.00
#
_symmetry.space_group_name_H-M   'P 1'
#
loop_
_entity.id
_entity.type
_entity.pdbx_description
1 polymer ?
#
loop_
_entity_poly.entity_id
_entity_poly.type
_entity_poly.pdbx_seq_one_letter_code
_entity_poly.pdbx_strand_id
1 'polypeptide(L)'
;MSVSTIQQFLKELASSAPTPGGGSTAALSGAVGASLVSMVCQLTIGKKRYADVQTEMHEILKVSEELQQKLIAMIDEDAKAFDLVMDAFKMPKKTAEEKSARRTAIQEGSKQATIVPMKVVLACARVIELG
;
A
#
# COMPACT_ATOMS: atom_id res chain seq x y z
N MET A 1 -2.86 -13.56 -5.93
CA MET A 1 -3.32 -12.61 -4.89
C MET A 1 -4.54 -13.24 -4.25
N SER A 2 -4.50 -13.56 -2.96
CA SER A 2 -5.71 -13.97 -2.24
C SER A 2 -6.53 -12.71 -2.03
N VAL A 3 -7.68 -12.62 -2.69
CA VAL A 3 -8.60 -11.49 -2.50
C VAL A 3 -9.27 -11.67 -1.13
N SER A 4 -8.79 -10.95 -0.12
CA SER A 4 -9.40 -10.90 1.20
C SER A 4 -10.59 -9.93 1.18
N THR A 5 -11.69 -10.28 1.84
CA THR A 5 -12.79 -9.33 2.04
C THR A 5 -12.38 -8.25 3.03
N ILE A 6 -13.03 -7.08 3.00
CA ILE A 6 -12.83 -6.03 4.01
C ILE A 6 -13.10 -6.58 5.42
N GLN A 7 -14.13 -7.43 5.57
CA GLN A 7 -14.45 -8.08 6.85
C GLN A 7 -13.29 -8.96 7.36
N GLN A 8 -12.65 -9.71 6.46
CA GLN A 8 -11.50 -10.53 6.80
C GLN A 8 -10.28 -9.67 7.17
N PHE A 9 -9.97 -8.65 6.38
CA PHE A 9 -8.89 -7.70 6.68
C PHE A 9 -9.06 -7.07 8.07
N LEU A 10 -10.27 -6.60 8.40
CA LEU A 10 -10.56 -5.98 9.70
C LEU A 10 -10.45 -6.98 10.86
N LYS A 11 -10.87 -8.23 10.64
CA LYS A 11 -10.74 -9.29 11.66
C LYS A 11 -9.27 -9.62 11.93
N GLU A 12 -8.45 -9.70 10.89
CA GLU A 12 -7.00 -9.96 11.00
C GLU A 12 -6.27 -8.78 11.64
N LEU A 13 -6.59 -7.54 11.23
CA LEU A 13 -6.05 -6.31 11.83
C LEU A 13 -6.35 -6.20 13.34
N ALA A 14 -7.53 -6.65 13.77
CA ALA A 14 -7.94 -6.65 15.17
C ALA A 14 -7.40 -7.84 15.99
N SER A 15 -6.62 -8.73 15.36
CA SER A 15 -6.08 -9.92 16.01
C SER A 15 -4.75 -9.67 16.73
N SER A 16 -4.18 -10.71 17.33
CA SER A 16 -2.81 -10.69 17.88
C SER A 16 -1.74 -10.97 16.83
N ALA A 17 -2.10 -11.10 15.55
CA ALA A 17 -1.14 -11.27 14.47
C ALA A 17 -0.35 -9.97 14.26
N PRO A 18 0.94 -10.06 13.88
CA PRO A 18 1.75 -8.87 13.67
C PRO A 18 1.41 -8.11 12.38
N THR A 19 0.72 -8.74 11.44
CA THR A 19 0.25 -8.19 10.17
C THR A 19 -1.20 -8.65 9.92
N PRO A 20 -2.03 -7.87 9.19
CA PRO A 20 -1.76 -6.54 8.64
C PRO A 20 -1.62 -5.46 9.72
N GLY A 21 -0.85 -4.41 9.43
CA GLY A 21 -0.53 -3.34 10.38
C GLY A 21 -0.88 -1.92 9.88
N GLY A 22 -0.19 -0.92 10.42
CA GLY A 22 -0.40 0.49 10.08
C GLY A 22 -0.12 0.82 8.61
N GLY A 23 0.95 0.27 8.02
CA GLY A 23 1.30 0.50 6.61
C GLY A 23 0.23 -0.07 5.66
N SER A 24 -0.17 -1.30 5.89
CA SER A 24 -1.29 -1.97 5.21
C SER A 24 -2.59 -1.16 5.31
N THR A 25 -2.90 -0.62 6.49
CA THR A 25 -4.10 0.20 6.71
C THR A 25 -4.04 1.55 6.01
N ALA A 26 -2.86 2.19 5.99
CA ALA A 26 -2.64 3.44 5.26
C ALA A 26 -2.79 3.23 3.74
N ALA A 27 -2.27 2.12 3.22
CA ALA A 27 -2.42 1.75 1.81
C ALA A 27 -3.90 1.52 1.44
N LEU A 28 -4.64 0.79 2.28
CA LEU A 28 -6.08 0.61 2.10
C LEU A 28 -6.84 1.95 2.10
N SER A 29 -6.53 2.84 3.04
CA SER A 29 -7.15 4.17 3.13
C SER A 29 -6.89 5.00 1.87
N GLY A 30 -5.66 4.97 1.36
CA GLY A 30 -5.30 5.61 0.10
C GLY A 30 -6.07 5.02 -1.09
N ALA A 31 -6.20 3.69 -1.17
CA ALA A 31 -6.96 3.03 -2.24
C ALA A 31 -8.44 3.43 -2.24
N VAL A 32 -9.04 3.57 -1.05
CA VAL A 32 -10.40 4.10 -0.90
C VAL A 32 -10.48 5.54 -1.41
N GLY A 33 -9.52 6.40 -1.04
CA GLY A 33 -9.44 7.77 -1.56
C GLY A 33 -9.35 7.83 -3.09
N ALA A 34 -8.47 7.03 -3.69
CA ALA A 34 -8.33 6.92 -5.13
C ALA A 34 -9.65 6.46 -5.80
N SER A 35 -10.34 5.50 -5.18
CA SER A 35 -11.64 5.00 -5.67
C SER A 35 -12.71 6.10 -5.68
N LEU A 36 -12.71 6.98 -4.68
CA LEU A 36 -13.63 8.11 -4.61
C LEU A 36 -13.34 9.15 -5.69
N VAL A 37 -12.07 9.43 -5.98
CA VAL A 37 -11.67 10.27 -7.12
C VAL A 37 -12.18 9.67 -8.43
N SER A 38 -11.93 8.38 -8.67
CA SER A 38 -12.43 7.67 -9.86
C SER A 38 -13.95 7.78 -10.00
N MET A 39 -14.69 7.61 -8.90
CA MET A 39 -16.15 7.76 -8.87
C MET A 39 -16.60 9.16 -9.32
N VAL A 40 -15.94 10.22 -8.83
CA VAL A 40 -16.28 11.60 -9.24
C VAL A 40 -16.00 11.83 -10.73
N CYS A 41 -14.89 11.33 -11.25
CA CYS A 41 -14.60 11.40 -12.69
C CYS A 41 -15.68 10.68 -13.51
N GLN A 42 -16.07 9.46 -13.13
CA GLN A 42 -17.13 8.69 -13.79
C GLN A 42 -18.49 9.38 -13.72
N LEU A 43 -18.80 10.07 -12.62
CA LEU A 43 -20.00 10.88 -12.48
C LEU A 43 -19.96 12.17 -13.33
N THR A 44 -18.82 12.53 -13.92
CA THR A 44 -18.63 13.79 -14.66
C THR A 44 -18.54 13.52 -16.17
N ILE A 45 -17.83 12.46 -16.56
CA ILE A 45 -17.67 12.04 -17.96
C ILE A 45 -19.04 11.78 -18.61
N GLY A 46 -19.19 12.20 -19.87
CA GLY A 46 -20.39 12.03 -20.68
C GLY A 46 -21.54 13.00 -20.39
N LYS A 47 -21.45 13.82 -19.32
CA LYS A 47 -22.50 14.80 -19.01
C LYS A 47 -22.28 16.11 -19.77
N LYS A 48 -23.30 16.52 -20.53
CA LYS A 48 -23.29 17.78 -21.32
C LYS A 48 -22.90 19.02 -20.50
N ARG A 49 -23.32 19.10 -19.23
CA ARG A 49 -22.99 20.22 -18.33
C ARG A 49 -21.50 20.32 -17.96
N TYR A 50 -20.70 19.32 -18.29
CA TYR A 50 -19.26 19.23 -18.02
C TYR A 50 -18.46 18.99 -19.30
N ALA A 51 -18.96 19.47 -20.44
CA ALA A 51 -18.31 19.26 -21.74
C ALA A 51 -16.86 19.79 -21.77
N ASP A 52 -16.59 20.88 -21.05
CA ASP A 52 -15.30 21.56 -21.07
C ASP A 52 -14.18 20.82 -20.30
N VAL A 53 -14.54 19.86 -19.43
CA VAL A 53 -13.59 19.15 -18.56
C VAL A 53 -13.45 17.66 -18.90
N GLN A 54 -14.02 17.20 -20.02
CA GLN A 54 -14.05 15.76 -20.35
C GLN A 54 -12.64 15.15 -20.43
N THR A 55 -11.71 15.81 -21.12
CA THR A 55 -10.32 15.35 -21.26
C THR A 55 -9.63 15.24 -19.91
N GLU A 56 -9.72 16.29 -19.09
CA GLU A 56 -9.14 16.33 -17.75
C GLU A 56 -9.70 15.20 -16.86
N MET A 57 -11.02 14.98 -16.88
CA MET A 57 -11.63 13.90 -16.11
C MET A 57 -11.18 12.50 -16.56
N HIS A 58 -10.94 12.28 -17.85
CA HIS A 58 -10.37 11.02 -18.34
C HIS A 58 -8.92 10.83 -17.88
N GLU A 59 -8.12 11.88 -17.86
CA GLU A 59 -6.74 11.85 -17.37
C GLU A 59 -6.69 11.55 -15.86
N ILE A 60 -7.49 12.26 -15.06
CA ILE A 60 -7.59 12.04 -13.62
C ILE A 60 -8.10 10.62 -13.33
N LEU A 61 -9.12 10.16 -14.06
CA LEU A 61 -9.65 8.80 -13.90
C LEU A 61 -8.54 7.76 -14.07
N LYS A 62 -7.78 7.84 -15.17
CA LYS A 62 -6.67 6.92 -15.43
C LYS A 62 -5.65 6.91 -14.28
N VAL A 63 -5.22 8.09 -13.81
CA VAL A 63 -4.22 8.18 -12.73
C VAL A 63 -4.79 7.64 -11.41
N SER A 64 -6.06 7.93 -11.11
CA SER A 64 -6.71 7.44 -9.89
C SER A 64 -6.84 5.91 -9.86
N GLU A 65 -7.18 5.27 -10.99
CA GLU A 65 -7.25 3.81 -11.11
C GLU A 65 -5.88 3.16 -10.97
N GLU A 66 -4.83 3.74 -11.57
CA GLU A 66 -3.46 3.25 -11.41
C GLU A 66 -2.99 3.35 -9.95
N LEU A 67 -3.30 4.45 -9.25
CA LEU A 67 -2.96 4.62 -7.85
C LEU A 67 -3.71 3.65 -6.96
N GLN A 68 -5.01 3.43 -7.21
CA GLN A 68 -5.81 2.45 -6.48
C GLN A 68 -5.18 1.07 -6.57
N GLN A 69 -4.80 0.62 -7.77
CA GLN A 69 -4.18 -0.69 -7.96
C GLN A 69 -2.83 -0.81 -7.23
N LYS A 70 -1.99 0.23 -7.31
CA LYS A 70 -0.70 0.28 -6.59
C LYS A 70 -0.90 0.22 -5.08
N LEU A 71 -1.86 0.99 -4.55
CA LEU A 71 -2.16 1.04 -3.12
C LEU A 71 -2.71 -0.30 -2.62
N ILE A 72 -3.57 -0.98 -3.39
CA ILE A 72 -4.02 -2.33 -3.06
C ILE A 72 -2.84 -3.31 -3.03
N ALA A 73 -1.95 -3.28 -4.02
CA ALA A 73 -0.77 -4.16 -4.04
C ALA A 73 0.17 -3.92 -2.85
N MET A 74 0.31 -2.67 -2.41
CA MET A 74 1.15 -2.30 -1.27
C MET A 74 0.64 -2.83 0.09
N ILE A 75 -0.62 -3.23 0.20
CA ILE A 75 -1.15 -3.92 1.40
C ILE A 75 -0.37 -5.22 1.63
N ASP A 76 -0.23 -6.04 0.58
CA ASP A 76 0.51 -7.30 0.64
C ASP A 76 2.02 -7.07 0.72
N GLU A 77 2.55 -6.02 0.07
CA GLU A 77 3.98 -5.69 0.14
C GLU A 77 4.41 -5.31 1.56
N ASP A 78 3.57 -4.58 2.30
CA ASP A 78 3.84 -4.17 3.69
C ASP A 78 3.94 -5.40 4.61
N ALA A 79 2.99 -6.33 4.50
CA ALA A 79 3.00 -7.57 5.25
C ALA A 79 4.26 -8.41 4.96
N LYS A 80 4.62 -8.57 3.67
CA LYS A 80 5.83 -9.30 3.27
C LYS A 80 7.11 -8.63 3.75
N ALA A 81 7.17 -7.30 3.70
CA ALA A 81 8.34 -6.56 4.15
C ALA A 81 8.54 -6.72 5.67
N PHE A 82 7.46 -6.77 6.44
CA PHE A 82 7.50 -7.09 7.87
C PHE A 82 8.01 -8.52 8.13
N ASP A 83 7.53 -9.50 7.38
CA ASP A 83 7.96 -10.90 7.53
C ASP A 83 9.47 -11.07 7.32
N LEU A 84 10.06 -10.35 6.35
CA LEU A 84 11.51 -10.36 6.11
C LEU A 84 12.30 -9.89 7.35
N VAL A 85 11.82 -8.86 8.04
CA VAL A 85 12.45 -8.36 9.28
C VAL A 85 12.37 -9.42 10.37
N MET A 86 11.19 -10.02 10.54
CA MET A 86 10.96 -11.04 11.56
C MET A 86 11.79 -12.29 11.33
N ASP A 87 11.92 -12.73 10.08
CA ASP A 87 12.73 -13.89 9.73
C ASP A 87 14.22 -13.60 9.94
N ALA A 88 14.69 -12.40 9.63
CA ALA A 88 16.04 -11.97 9.97
C ALA A 88 16.29 -12.00 11.49
N PHE A 89 15.31 -11.61 12.30
CA PHE A 89 15.43 -11.69 13.76
C PHE A 89 15.54 -13.12 14.30
N LYS A 90 14.93 -14.10 13.62
CA LYS A 90 14.95 -15.53 13.96
C LYS A 90 16.26 -16.23 13.58
N MET A 91 17.11 -15.62 12.77
CA MET A 91 18.38 -16.23 12.34
C MET A 91 19.31 -16.58 13.53
N PRO A 92 20.18 -17.61 13.38
CA PRO A 92 21.19 -17.98 14.37
C PRO A 92 22.12 -16.82 14.75
N LYS A 93 22.71 -16.90 15.95
CA LYS A 93 23.55 -15.83 16.53
C LYS A 93 24.63 -16.34 17.48
N LYS A 94 25.09 -17.58 17.31
CA LYS A 94 26.10 -18.22 18.16
C LYS A 94 27.52 -17.90 17.69
N THR A 95 27.81 -18.00 16.39
CA THR A 95 29.14 -17.71 15.84
C THR A 95 29.29 -16.26 15.36
N ALA A 96 30.53 -15.83 15.07
CA ALA A 96 30.78 -14.50 14.52
C ALA A 96 30.17 -14.34 13.12
N GLU A 97 30.26 -15.39 12.31
CA GLU A 97 29.71 -15.46 10.95
C GLU A 97 28.18 -15.39 10.98
N GLU A 98 27.54 -16.16 11.87
CA GLU A 98 26.09 -16.13 12.08
C GLU A 98 25.61 -14.73 12.52
N LYS A 99 26.32 -14.11 13.48
CA LYS A 99 26.01 -12.75 13.94
C LYS A 99 26.14 -11.72 12.80
N SER A 100 27.17 -11.85 11.97
CA SER A 100 27.39 -10.99 10.82
C SER A 100 26.27 -11.14 9.78
N ALA A 101 25.96 -12.38 9.38
CA ALA A 101 24.89 -12.67 8.42
C ALA A 101 23.52 -12.17 8.93
N ARG A 102 23.21 -12.43 10.21
CA ARG A 102 22.00 -11.94 10.87
C ARG A 102 21.91 -10.41 10.86
N ARG A 103 23.01 -9.71 11.16
CA ARG A 103 23.04 -8.24 11.14
C ARG A 103 22.75 -7.70 9.74
N THR A 104 23.36 -8.29 8.70
CA THR A 104 23.12 -7.90 7.31
C THR A 104 21.66 -8.12 6.91
N ALA A 105 21.09 -9.28 7.25
CA ALA A 105 19.69 -9.58 6.97
C ALA A 105 18.71 -8.62 7.68
N ILE A 106 18.95 -8.29 8.95
CA ILE A 106 18.13 -7.31 9.68
C ILE A 106 18.21 -5.94 9.03
N GLN A 107 19.41 -5.52 8.61
CA GLN A 107 19.59 -4.22 7.97
C GLN A 107 18.85 -4.14 6.64
N GLU A 108 18.94 -5.19 5.82
CA GLU A 108 18.26 -5.22 4.53
C GLU A 108 16.74 -5.34 4.69
N GLY A 109 16.27 -6.22 5.58
CA GLY A 109 14.85 -6.31 5.93
C GLY A 109 14.28 -4.97 6.41
N SER A 110 14.99 -4.29 7.30
CA SER A 110 14.57 -2.97 7.83
C SER A 110 14.47 -1.90 6.74
N LYS A 111 15.38 -1.92 5.75
CA LYS A 111 15.31 -1.01 4.60
C LYS A 111 14.05 -1.29 3.78
N GLN A 112 13.79 -2.55 3.44
CA GLN A 112 12.60 -2.93 2.68
C GLN A 112 11.30 -2.58 3.43
N ALA A 113 11.26 -2.83 4.75
CA ALA A 113 10.15 -2.43 5.61
C ALA A 113 9.94 -0.92 5.70
N THR A 114 10.95 -0.11 5.39
CA THR A 114 10.82 1.36 5.32
C THR A 114 10.40 1.84 3.92
N ILE A 115 10.81 1.13 2.87
CA ILE A 115 10.52 1.51 1.48
C ILE A 115 9.02 1.42 1.18
N VAL A 116 8.32 0.38 1.66
CA VAL A 116 6.89 0.21 1.36
C VAL A 116 6.05 1.36 1.96
N PRO A 117 6.17 1.72 3.25
CA PRO A 117 5.47 2.89 3.80
C PRO A 117 5.79 4.20 3.06
N MET A 118 7.03 4.40 2.63
CA MET A 118 7.40 5.57 1.83
C MET A 118 6.64 5.63 0.50
N LYS A 119 6.55 4.49 -0.22
CA LYS A 119 5.76 4.41 -1.46
C LYS A 119 4.27 4.68 -1.21
N VAL A 120 3.73 4.17 -0.11
CA VAL A 120 2.34 4.42 0.30
C VAL A 120 2.10 5.92 0.52
N VAL A 121 2.98 6.60 1.26
CA VAL A 121 2.88 8.05 1.50
C VAL A 121 2.88 8.82 0.18
N LEU A 122 3.81 8.51 -0.73
CA LEU A 122 3.90 9.18 -2.03
C LEU A 122 2.66 8.94 -2.90
N ALA A 123 2.13 7.71 -2.90
CA ALA A 123 0.90 7.40 -3.62
C ALA A 123 -0.31 8.12 -3.03
N CYS A 124 -0.45 8.15 -1.70
CA CYS A 124 -1.50 8.91 -1.01
C CYS A 124 -1.40 10.41 -1.28
N ALA A 125 -0.19 10.98 -1.24
CA ALA A 125 0.04 12.38 -1.60
C ALA A 125 -0.42 12.67 -3.04
N ARG A 126 -0.09 11.77 -3.98
CA ARG A 126 -0.56 11.88 -5.36
C ARG A 126 -2.08 11.78 -5.48
N VAL A 127 -2.75 10.94 -4.68
CA VAL A 127 -4.22 10.88 -4.64
C VAL A 127 -4.81 12.23 -4.18
N ILE A 128 -4.23 12.86 -3.16
CA ILE A 128 -4.66 14.17 -2.65
C ILE A 128 -4.50 15.25 -3.73
N GLU A 129 -3.45 15.19 -4.56
CA GLU A 129 -3.27 16.14 -5.66
C GLU A 129 -4.32 16.02 -6.77
N LEU A 130 -5.07 14.89 -6.83
CA LEU A 130 -6.14 14.70 -7.81
C LEU A 130 -7.50 15.26 -7.38
N GLY A 131 -7.67 15.63 -6.10
CA GLY A 131 -8.96 16.02 -5.53
C GLY A 131 -8.87 16.92 -4.30
#